data_AF-A0A518FWI5-F1
#
_entry.id   AF-A0A518FWI5-F1
#
_cell.length_a   1.000
_cell.length_b   1.000
_cell.length_c   1.000
_cell.angle_alpha   90.00
_cell.angle_beta   90.00
_cell.angle_gamma   90.00
#
_symmetry.space_group_name_H-M   'P 1'
#
loop_
_entity.id
_entity.type
_entity.pdbx_description
1 polymer ?
#
loop_
_entity_poly.entity_id
_entity_poly.type
_entity_poly.pdbx_seq_one_letter_code
_entity_poly.pdbx_strand_id
1 'polypeptide(L)'
;MMIKRNTVGGQYGTVQIEPFDYRHESCPILRKAIKAADSASICRWRPADKISDQVPKYFELKFLCLKGKDSVRRFLPMTGGDALISELFAGGLAILNRHQELSAADRWSYRMMFLLFQRVKKLNNHCKRNFAGHKDLCIIVSKLESAGTKTVLPDDLGISSSGEGTPWSIKRLESEGELLAKEHGIENPNQKQAVNYGFFAAANISPLEITKSEGIESLLRIALYNEQTTVRCDPECQQWIEERILAALKKHMGDSQEKFDNWFSGGNNSFLTQISKKKCPFGKLNDGMVRSALIELGWKAYRYVGNCIHTQMRCFQNALPSPLNASEQKIFEMVYLKQNYLGDFPLLLLKERLPLLTAPMLSVLSGDDDFDFIGTIHRLLYYYSYMDNVRREADRRIQASRKVGEGNNVVETVARNGTRGQLMVDSRHDVD
;
A
#
# COMPACT_ATOMS: atom_id res chain seq x y z
N MET A 1 -23.64 32.88 -17.58
CA MET A 1 -22.19 32.98 -17.35
C MET A 1 -21.48 32.18 -18.43
N MET A 2 -20.81 32.84 -19.38
CA MET A 2 -20.16 32.19 -20.53
C MET A 2 -18.90 31.44 -20.06
N ILE A 3 -18.90 30.11 -20.16
CA ILE A 3 -17.73 29.27 -19.87
C ILE A 3 -16.72 29.48 -21.00
N LYS A 4 -15.68 30.28 -20.76
CA LYS A 4 -14.54 30.43 -21.70
C LYS A 4 -13.85 29.07 -21.85
N ARG A 5 -13.95 28.44 -23.03
CA ARG A 5 -13.18 27.25 -23.40
C ARG A 5 -11.74 27.68 -23.73
N ASN A 6 -10.79 27.46 -22.82
CA ASN A 6 -9.37 27.58 -23.15
C ASN A 6 -8.94 26.37 -24.00
N THR A 7 -8.43 26.64 -25.19
CA THR A 7 -8.22 25.71 -26.33
C THR A 7 -6.90 24.93 -26.31
N VAL A 8 -6.18 24.89 -25.18
CA VAL A 8 -4.94 24.09 -25.05
C VAL A 8 -5.23 22.58 -25.00
N GLY A 9 -6.50 22.17 -24.86
CA GLY A 9 -6.94 20.78 -24.67
C GLY A 9 -7.01 19.87 -25.91
N GLY A 10 -6.48 20.27 -27.07
CA GLY A 10 -6.68 19.56 -28.33
C GLY A 10 -5.99 18.18 -28.43
N GLN A 11 -4.88 17.98 -27.73
CA GLN A 11 -4.11 16.72 -27.81
C GLN A 11 -4.31 15.81 -26.60
N TYR A 12 -4.49 16.38 -25.41
CA TYR A 12 -4.40 15.66 -24.14
C TYR A 12 -5.72 15.61 -23.35
N GLY A 13 -6.80 16.15 -23.91
CA GLY A 13 -8.10 16.25 -23.25
C GLY A 13 -8.38 17.66 -22.72
N THR A 14 -9.59 17.87 -22.20
CA THR A 14 -10.07 19.17 -21.74
C THR A 14 -10.37 19.14 -20.25
N VAL A 15 -9.88 20.12 -19.50
CA VAL A 15 -10.32 20.36 -18.11
C VAL A 15 -11.40 21.43 -18.09
N GLN A 16 -12.56 21.08 -17.55
CA GLN A 16 -13.63 22.01 -17.22
C GLN A 16 -13.58 22.31 -15.72
N ILE A 17 -13.66 23.59 -15.35
CA ILE A 17 -13.72 24.03 -13.96
C ILE A 17 -15.13 24.51 -13.67
N GLU A 18 -15.77 23.92 -12.68
CA GLU A 18 -17.13 24.23 -12.26
C GLU A 18 -17.13 24.71 -10.80
N PRO A 19 -17.98 25.68 -10.43
CA PRO A 19 -18.20 26.01 -9.02
C PRO A 19 -18.64 24.78 -8.23
N PHE A 20 -18.12 24.61 -7.02
CA PHE A 20 -18.55 23.53 -6.14
C PHE A 20 -19.85 23.91 -5.41
N ASP A 21 -20.93 23.13 -5.57
CA ASP A 21 -22.17 23.31 -4.78
C ASP A 21 -22.13 22.42 -3.53
N TYR A 22 -22.10 23.06 -2.36
CA TYR A 22 -22.00 22.44 -1.04
C TYR A 22 -23.18 21.51 -0.68
N ARG A 23 -24.30 21.60 -1.41
CA ARG A 23 -25.56 20.93 -1.02
C ARG A 23 -25.58 19.42 -1.26
N HIS A 24 -24.60 18.86 -1.96
CA HIS A 24 -24.69 17.47 -2.46
C HIS A 24 -23.60 16.52 -1.97
N GLU A 25 -22.61 16.97 -1.19
CA GLU A 25 -21.46 16.11 -0.88
C GLU A 25 -21.72 15.24 0.36
N SER A 26 -21.77 13.92 0.18
CA SER A 26 -21.95 12.96 1.27
C SER A 26 -20.63 12.55 1.93
N CYS A 27 -19.47 12.82 1.31
CA CYS A 27 -18.17 12.39 1.82
C CYS A 27 -17.66 13.27 2.99
N PRO A 28 -17.50 12.74 4.21
CA PRO A 28 -17.05 13.53 5.38
C PRO A 28 -15.64 14.12 5.22
N ILE A 29 -14.74 13.41 4.53
CA ILE A 29 -13.36 13.85 4.33
C ILE A 29 -13.33 15.11 3.45
N LEU A 30 -14.08 15.10 2.34
CA LEU A 30 -14.18 16.25 1.46
C LEU A 30 -14.80 17.45 2.19
N ARG A 31 -15.86 17.24 3.00
CA ARG A 31 -16.45 18.31 3.82
C ARG A 31 -15.43 18.97 4.75
N LYS A 32 -14.56 18.20 5.40
CA LYS A 32 -13.51 18.74 6.28
C LYS A 32 -12.50 19.57 5.47
N ALA A 33 -12.05 19.05 4.33
CA ALA A 33 -11.09 19.73 3.47
C ALA A 33 -11.66 21.05 2.91
N ILE A 34 -12.93 21.04 2.50
CA ILE A 34 -13.65 22.21 2.00
C ILE A 34 -13.79 23.29 3.08
N LYS A 35 -14.13 22.92 4.32
CA LYS A 35 -14.21 23.87 5.45
C LYS A 35 -12.89 24.55 5.76
N ALA A 36 -11.77 23.91 5.44
CA ALA A 36 -10.43 24.45 5.65
C ALA A 36 -9.90 25.26 4.46
N ALA A 37 -10.63 25.30 3.33
CA ALA A 37 -10.22 25.99 2.12
C ALA A 37 -10.94 27.35 1.97
N ASP A 38 -10.25 28.32 1.40
CA ASP A 38 -10.82 29.64 1.08
C ASP A 38 -11.73 29.57 -0.15
N SER A 39 -11.44 28.65 -1.08
CA SER A 39 -12.31 28.36 -2.21
C SER A 39 -12.22 26.90 -2.65
N ALA A 40 -13.30 26.44 -3.28
CA ALA A 40 -13.42 25.09 -3.82
C ALA A 40 -14.07 25.12 -5.21
N SER A 41 -13.57 24.28 -6.12
CA SER A 41 -14.12 24.08 -7.46
C SER A 41 -13.97 22.62 -7.88
N ILE A 42 -14.77 22.17 -8.85
CA ILE A 42 -14.66 20.84 -9.44
C ILE A 42 -13.89 20.97 -10.75
N CYS A 43 -12.77 20.26 -10.85
CA CYS A 43 -12.04 20.06 -12.10
C CYS A 43 -12.47 18.73 -12.72
N ARG A 44 -13.12 18.80 -13.89
CA ARG A 44 -13.51 17.64 -14.70
C ARG A 44 -12.57 17.53 -15.89
N TRP A 45 -11.74 16.50 -15.91
CA TRP A 45 -10.95 16.18 -17.10
C TRP A 45 -11.69 15.16 -17.96
N ARG A 46 -11.81 15.47 -19.24
CA ARG A 46 -12.32 14.56 -20.27
C ARG A 46 -11.22 14.27 -21.29
N PRO A 47 -11.09 13.02 -21.75
CA PRO A 47 -10.12 12.66 -22.77
C PRO A 47 -10.39 13.42 -24.08
N ALA A 48 -9.34 13.62 -24.88
CA ALA A 48 -9.52 14.15 -26.23
C ALA A 48 -10.32 13.19 -27.10
N ASP A 49 -11.05 13.70 -28.08
CA ASP A 49 -11.88 12.89 -28.98
C ASP A 49 -11.10 11.72 -29.60
N LYS A 50 -9.82 11.94 -29.93
CA LYS A 50 -8.88 10.95 -30.51
C LYS A 50 -8.62 9.69 -29.66
N ILE A 51 -8.93 9.72 -28.36
CA ILE A 51 -8.76 8.58 -27.45
C ILE A 51 -10.08 8.25 -26.71
N SER A 52 -11.16 8.95 -27.03
CA SER A 52 -12.46 8.83 -26.35
C SER A 52 -13.13 7.46 -26.59
N ASP A 53 -12.82 6.81 -27.71
CA ASP A 53 -13.26 5.47 -28.08
C ASP A 53 -12.51 4.34 -27.33
N GLN A 54 -11.38 4.66 -26.69
CA GLN A 54 -10.55 3.70 -25.95
C GLN A 54 -10.86 3.64 -24.45
N VAL A 55 -11.70 4.53 -23.96
CA VAL A 55 -12.15 4.61 -22.57
C VAL A 55 -13.64 4.29 -22.46
N PRO A 56 -14.17 3.98 -21.26
CA PRO A 56 -15.60 3.82 -21.05
C PRO A 56 -16.42 5.02 -21.56
N LYS A 57 -17.65 4.76 -22.01
CA LYS A 57 -18.57 5.83 -22.41
C LYS A 57 -18.78 6.79 -21.24
N TYR A 58 -18.68 8.09 -21.50
CA TYR A 58 -18.77 9.16 -20.50
C TYR A 58 -17.64 9.15 -19.44
N PHE A 59 -16.47 8.58 -19.78
CA PHE A 59 -15.31 8.64 -18.90
C PHE A 59 -14.93 10.10 -18.58
N GLU A 60 -14.80 10.39 -17.29
CA GLU A 60 -14.30 11.66 -16.79
C GLU A 60 -13.54 11.45 -15.48
N LEU A 61 -12.43 12.17 -15.31
CA LEU A 61 -11.76 12.28 -14.02
C LEU A 61 -12.30 13.50 -13.27
N LYS A 62 -12.63 13.31 -11.99
CA LYS A 62 -13.13 14.38 -11.13
C LYS A 62 -12.18 14.65 -9.98
N PHE A 63 -11.70 15.89 -9.91
CA PHE A 63 -10.95 16.39 -8.78
C PHE A 63 -11.69 17.57 -8.15
N LEU A 64 -11.73 17.57 -6.84
CA LEU A 64 -11.99 18.76 -6.05
C LEU A 64 -10.70 19.59 -6.00
N CYS A 65 -10.70 20.76 -6.62
CA CYS A 65 -9.63 21.74 -6.54
C CYS A 65 -9.91 22.68 -5.37
N LEU A 66 -9.09 22.58 -4.32
CA LEU A 66 -9.15 23.43 -3.14
C LEU A 66 -8.04 24.47 -3.20
N LYS A 67 -8.34 25.70 -2.79
CA LYS A 67 -7.34 26.74 -2.58
C LYS A 67 -7.38 27.14 -1.10
N GLY A 68 -6.30 26.92 -0.38
CA GLY A 68 -6.18 27.29 1.03
C GLY A 68 -5.77 28.76 1.21
N LYS A 69 -5.52 29.15 2.47
CA LYS A 69 -5.02 30.49 2.85
C LYS A 69 -3.69 30.86 2.21
N ASP A 70 -2.88 29.85 1.89
CA ASP A 70 -1.62 29.96 1.17
C ASP A 70 -1.80 30.23 -0.33
N SER A 71 -3.05 30.30 -0.81
CA SER A 71 -3.37 30.46 -2.22
C SER A 71 -2.86 29.34 -3.14
N VAL A 72 -2.50 28.18 -2.60
CA VAL A 72 -2.00 27.03 -3.38
C VAL A 72 -3.16 26.09 -3.73
N ARG A 73 -3.37 25.83 -5.03
CA ARG A 73 -4.33 24.83 -5.50
C ARG A 73 -3.88 23.41 -5.15
N ARG A 74 -4.79 22.63 -4.59
CA ARG A 74 -4.64 21.21 -4.27
C ARG A 74 -5.76 20.42 -4.93
N PHE A 75 -5.40 19.37 -5.65
CA PHE A 75 -6.35 18.52 -6.37
C PHE A 75 -6.58 17.25 -5.55
N LEU A 76 -7.78 17.12 -4.98
CA LEU A 76 -8.21 15.92 -4.26
C LEU A 76 -9.15 15.11 -5.15
N PRO A 77 -8.97 13.79 -5.27
CA PRO A 77 -9.89 12.98 -6.05
C PRO A 77 -11.29 13.02 -5.42
N MET A 78 -12.32 13.11 -6.25
CA MET A 78 -13.71 12.98 -5.76
C MET A 78 -14.11 11.51 -5.53
N THR A 79 -13.26 10.57 -5.95
CA THR A 79 -13.43 9.12 -5.77
C THR A 79 -12.45 8.60 -4.72
N GLY A 80 -12.70 7.40 -4.20
CA GLY A 80 -11.76 6.73 -3.30
C GLY A 80 -10.46 6.33 -4.03
N GLY A 81 -9.36 6.16 -3.30
CA GLY A 81 -8.04 5.93 -3.91
C GLY A 81 -7.96 4.72 -4.85
N ASP A 82 -8.69 3.62 -4.60
CA ASP A 82 -8.73 2.47 -5.54
C ASP A 82 -9.52 2.77 -6.82
N ALA A 83 -10.62 3.51 -6.69
CA ALA A 83 -11.41 3.95 -7.83
C ALA A 83 -10.59 4.91 -8.69
N LEU A 84 -9.92 5.89 -8.05
CA LEU A 84 -9.00 6.80 -8.74
C LEU A 84 -7.91 6.05 -9.49
N ILE A 85 -7.20 5.10 -8.86
CA ILE A 85 -6.15 4.33 -9.54
C ILE A 85 -6.72 3.56 -10.75
N SER A 86 -7.95 3.06 -10.65
CA SER A 86 -8.62 2.37 -11.76
C SER A 86 -8.96 3.31 -12.91
N GLU A 87 -9.48 4.50 -12.61
CA GLU A 87 -9.75 5.54 -13.59
C GLU A 87 -8.45 6.04 -14.26
N LEU A 88 -7.41 6.27 -13.45
CA LEU A 88 -6.08 6.69 -13.91
C LEU A 88 -5.37 5.63 -14.74
N PHE A 89 -5.62 4.35 -14.45
CA PHE A 89 -5.12 3.26 -15.27
C PHE A 89 -5.82 3.24 -16.63
N ALA A 90 -7.16 3.35 -16.65
CA ALA A 90 -7.94 3.28 -17.88
C ALA A 90 -7.60 4.42 -18.85
N GLY A 91 -7.59 5.67 -18.38
CA GLY A 91 -7.24 6.80 -19.24
C GLY A 91 -5.75 6.81 -19.60
N GLY A 92 -4.86 6.46 -18.67
CA GLY A 92 -3.43 6.34 -18.94
C GLY A 92 -3.11 5.30 -20.02
N LEU A 93 -3.77 4.14 -19.99
CA LEU A 93 -3.62 3.12 -21.02
C LEU A 93 -4.13 3.59 -22.39
N ALA A 94 -5.25 4.32 -22.44
CA ALA A 94 -5.77 4.89 -23.69
C ALA A 94 -4.79 5.91 -24.30
N ILE A 95 -4.18 6.76 -23.46
CA ILE A 95 -3.16 7.72 -23.89
C ILE A 95 -1.92 6.97 -24.39
N LEU A 96 -1.38 6.01 -23.63
CA LEU A 96 -0.21 5.22 -24.02
C LEU A 96 -0.45 4.46 -25.32
N ASN A 97 -1.61 3.81 -25.46
CA ASN A 97 -1.96 3.09 -26.69
C ASN A 97 -1.94 4.00 -27.93
N ARG A 98 -2.37 5.25 -27.79
CA ARG A 98 -2.33 6.22 -28.90
C ARG A 98 -0.94 6.77 -29.17
N HIS A 99 -0.16 7.06 -28.12
CA HIS A 99 1.14 7.73 -28.26
C HIS A 99 2.31 6.79 -28.56
N GLN A 100 2.23 5.55 -28.10
CA GLN A 100 3.28 4.54 -28.27
C GLN A 100 2.88 3.43 -29.25
N GLU A 101 1.71 3.55 -29.89
CA GLU A 101 1.19 2.57 -30.86
C GLU A 101 1.21 1.13 -30.32
N LEU A 102 0.79 0.97 -29.06
CA LEU A 102 0.87 -0.31 -28.36
C LEU A 102 0.23 -1.43 -29.19
N SER A 103 0.90 -2.57 -29.29
CA SER A 103 0.34 -3.73 -29.97
C SER A 103 -0.85 -4.31 -29.20
N ALA A 104 -1.59 -5.23 -29.82
CA ALA A 104 -2.64 -5.96 -29.11
C ALA A 104 -2.09 -6.78 -27.92
N ALA A 105 -0.87 -7.29 -28.05
CA ALA A 105 -0.17 -8.01 -26.99
C ALA A 105 0.22 -7.07 -25.84
N ASP A 106 0.73 -5.87 -26.14
CA ASP A 106 1.10 -4.89 -25.11
C ASP A 106 -0.11 -4.42 -24.33
N ARG A 107 -1.21 -4.07 -25.02
CA ARG A 107 -2.48 -3.72 -24.37
C ARG A 107 -2.97 -4.83 -23.44
N TRP A 108 -2.84 -6.09 -23.87
CA TRP A 108 -3.19 -7.24 -23.04
C TRP A 108 -2.28 -7.35 -21.81
N SER A 109 -0.96 -7.17 -21.97
CA SER A 109 0.00 -7.14 -20.88
C SER A 109 -0.34 -6.05 -19.84
N TYR A 110 -0.66 -4.83 -20.27
CA TYR A 110 -1.11 -3.76 -19.36
C TYR A 110 -2.33 -4.17 -18.54
N ARG A 111 -3.36 -4.73 -19.18
CA ARG A 111 -4.58 -5.19 -18.50
C ARG A 111 -4.30 -6.31 -17.52
N MET A 112 -3.44 -7.26 -17.89
CA MET A 112 -3.03 -8.35 -17.02
C MET A 112 -2.23 -7.84 -15.81
N MET A 113 -1.32 -6.90 -16.03
CA MET A 113 -0.56 -6.26 -14.94
C MET A 113 -1.48 -5.47 -14.01
N PHE A 114 -2.48 -4.76 -14.52
CA PHE A 114 -3.45 -4.08 -13.65
C PHE A 114 -4.27 -5.07 -12.80
N LEU A 115 -4.70 -6.19 -13.38
CA LEU A 115 -5.34 -7.26 -12.62
C LEU A 115 -4.40 -7.78 -11.51
N LEU A 116 -3.15 -8.08 -11.85
CA LEU A 116 -2.14 -8.50 -10.88
C LEU A 116 -1.97 -7.46 -9.76
N PHE A 117 -1.80 -6.17 -10.10
CA PHE A 117 -1.68 -5.06 -9.14
C PHE A 117 -2.83 -5.05 -8.13
N GLN A 118 -4.07 -5.22 -8.59
CA GLN A 118 -5.25 -5.26 -7.71
C GLN A 118 -5.24 -6.48 -6.77
N ARG A 119 -4.73 -7.63 -7.24
CA ARG A 119 -4.82 -8.90 -6.50
C ARG A 119 -3.62 -9.18 -5.61
N VAL A 120 -2.42 -8.76 -5.98
CA VAL A 120 -1.23 -8.96 -5.14
C VAL A 120 -1.39 -8.27 -3.79
N LYS A 121 -2.11 -7.14 -3.74
CA LYS A 121 -2.48 -6.44 -2.50
C LYS A 121 -3.35 -7.27 -1.56
N LYS A 122 -4.09 -8.25 -2.09
CA LYS A 122 -4.93 -9.15 -1.29
C LYS A 122 -4.13 -10.30 -0.67
N LEU A 123 -2.95 -10.61 -1.20
CA LEU A 123 -2.10 -11.70 -0.70
C LEU A 123 -1.66 -11.46 0.75
N ASN A 124 -1.40 -12.56 1.46
CA ASN A 124 -0.87 -12.51 2.83
C ASN A 124 0.54 -11.90 2.91
N ASN A 125 1.30 -11.90 1.82
CA ASN A 125 2.61 -11.25 1.76
C ASN A 125 2.50 -9.73 1.75
N HIS A 126 1.39 -9.17 1.26
CA HIS A 126 1.23 -7.73 1.23
C HIS A 126 1.11 -7.17 2.64
N CYS A 127 1.88 -6.14 2.95
CA CYS A 127 1.90 -5.54 4.29
C CYS A 127 0.71 -4.57 4.43
N LYS A 128 -0.15 -4.82 5.42
CA LYS A 128 -1.44 -4.11 5.60
C LYS A 128 -1.54 -3.36 6.93
N ARG A 129 -0.59 -3.56 7.85
CA ARG A 129 -0.60 -2.91 9.17
C ARG A 129 -0.33 -1.42 9.01
N ASN A 130 -0.89 -0.60 9.88
CA ASN A 130 -0.70 0.86 9.86
C ASN A 130 0.04 1.40 11.09
N PHE A 131 0.35 0.55 12.08
CA PHE A 131 1.03 0.91 13.32
C PHE A 131 0.47 2.18 13.97
N ALA A 132 -0.85 2.24 14.14
CA ALA A 132 -1.57 3.48 14.42
C ALA A 132 -1.73 3.79 15.90
N GLY A 133 -1.24 2.93 16.79
CA GLY A 133 -1.34 3.14 18.23
C GLY A 133 -0.59 2.12 19.07
N HIS A 134 -0.57 2.33 20.37
CA HIS A 134 0.22 1.57 21.33
C HIS A 134 0.07 0.04 21.23
N LYS A 135 -1.15 -0.46 21.00
CA LYS A 135 -1.41 -1.91 20.88
C LYS A 135 -0.73 -2.54 19.66
N ASP A 136 -0.56 -1.78 18.57
CA ASP A 136 0.13 -2.26 17.38
C ASP A 136 1.65 -2.34 17.63
N LEU A 137 2.16 -1.45 18.49
CA LEU A 137 3.58 -1.32 18.82
C LEU A 137 4.07 -2.28 19.92
N CYS A 138 3.14 -2.86 20.68
CA CYS A 138 3.42 -3.80 21.76
C CYS A 138 3.21 -5.27 21.34
N ILE A 139 4.13 -6.14 21.74
CA ILE A 139 4.00 -7.60 21.67
C ILE A 139 3.67 -8.10 23.07
N ILE A 140 2.47 -8.69 23.22
CA ILE A 140 2.08 -9.36 24.45
C ILE A 140 2.71 -10.74 24.45
N VAL A 141 3.74 -10.93 25.28
CA VAL A 141 4.38 -12.23 25.48
C VAL A 141 3.60 -12.99 26.55
N SER A 142 3.29 -14.26 26.30
CA SER A 142 2.67 -15.14 27.31
C SER A 142 3.60 -15.33 28.51
N LYS A 143 3.04 -15.41 29.72
CA LYS A 143 3.72 -15.45 31.04
C LYS A 143 4.92 -16.41 31.20
N LEU A 144 5.13 -17.35 30.29
CA LEU A 144 6.21 -18.34 30.34
C LEU A 144 7.57 -17.84 29.81
N GLU A 145 7.59 -16.83 28.94
CA GLU A 145 8.83 -16.22 28.45
C GLU A 145 8.97 -14.84 29.10
N SER A 146 9.81 -14.72 30.13
CA SER A 146 10.30 -13.46 30.74
C SER A 146 9.27 -12.31 30.80
N ALA A 147 8.69 -12.04 31.98
CA ALA A 147 7.66 -11.03 32.20
C ALA A 147 8.08 -9.60 31.80
N GLY A 148 7.98 -9.27 30.51
CA GLY A 148 8.31 -7.98 29.93
C GLY A 148 7.52 -7.76 28.65
N THR A 149 7.01 -6.54 28.45
CA THR A 149 6.36 -6.15 27.20
C THR A 149 7.46 -5.92 26.16
N LYS A 150 7.54 -6.77 25.13
CA LYS A 150 8.43 -6.55 24.00
C LYS A 150 7.77 -5.56 23.03
N THR A 151 8.58 -4.77 22.33
CA THR A 151 8.09 -3.82 21.33
C THR A 151 8.47 -4.25 19.92
N VAL A 152 7.75 -3.76 18.92
CA VAL A 152 8.10 -3.91 17.49
C VAL A 152 9.00 -2.78 16.99
N LEU A 153 9.25 -1.75 17.81
CA LEU A 153 10.04 -0.58 17.42
C LEU A 153 11.48 -1.00 17.00
N PRO A 154 12.06 -0.35 15.98
CA PRO A 154 13.45 -0.53 15.60
C PRO A 154 14.42 -0.19 16.73
N ASP A 155 15.51 -0.97 16.84
CA ASP A 155 16.54 -0.76 17.86
C ASP A 155 17.32 0.55 17.63
N ASP A 156 17.31 1.08 16.40
CA ASP A 156 17.94 2.35 16.02
C ASP A 156 16.99 3.56 16.08
N LEU A 157 15.74 3.36 16.52
CA LEU A 157 14.73 4.42 16.53
C LEU A 157 15.14 5.59 17.45
N GLY A 158 15.36 6.75 16.83
CA GLY A 158 15.71 8.00 17.53
C GLY A 158 17.15 8.06 18.03
N ILE A 159 18.00 7.15 17.56
CA ILE A 159 19.46 7.24 17.67
C ILE A 159 19.97 8.13 16.53
N SER A 160 20.92 9.03 16.82
CA SER A 160 21.52 9.89 15.80
C SER A 160 22.31 9.11 14.75
N SER A 161 22.63 9.75 13.64
CA SER A 161 23.52 9.18 12.62
C SER A 161 24.94 8.88 13.14
N SER A 162 25.40 9.55 14.21
CA SER A 162 26.65 9.25 14.90
C SER A 162 26.57 8.03 15.83
N GLY A 163 25.38 7.44 16.02
CA GLY A 163 25.15 6.36 16.96
C GLY A 163 24.97 6.83 18.41
N GLU A 164 24.84 8.15 18.63
CA GLU A 164 24.64 8.72 19.95
C GLU A 164 23.17 8.69 20.36
N GLY A 165 22.94 8.52 21.67
CA GLY A 165 21.61 8.47 22.27
C GLY A 165 21.17 7.06 22.66
N THR A 166 19.93 6.95 23.11
CA THR A 166 19.30 5.68 23.49
C THR A 166 18.07 5.42 22.62
N PRO A 167 17.81 4.15 22.26
CA PRO A 167 16.61 3.79 21.50
C PRO A 167 15.34 4.32 22.17
N TRP A 168 14.44 4.89 21.39
CA TRP A 168 13.20 5.46 21.92
C TRP A 168 12.25 4.36 22.39
N SER A 169 11.70 4.56 23.59
CA SER A 169 10.54 3.80 24.06
C SER A 169 9.26 4.28 23.37
N ILE A 170 8.19 3.47 23.40
CA ILE A 170 6.87 3.89 22.89
C ILE A 170 6.40 5.19 23.56
N LYS A 171 6.62 5.35 24.87
CA LYS A 171 6.24 6.57 25.60
C LYS A 171 6.99 7.80 25.08
N ARG A 172 8.28 7.66 24.78
CA ARG A 172 9.07 8.75 24.20
C ARG A 172 8.59 9.07 22.78
N LEU A 173 8.39 8.05 21.95
CA LEU A 173 7.84 8.21 20.60
C LEU A 173 6.52 9.00 20.61
N GLU A 174 5.58 8.63 21.47
CA GLU A 174 4.29 9.32 21.62
C GLU A 174 4.49 10.77 22.10
N SER A 175 5.34 11.01 23.11
CA SER A 175 5.61 12.36 23.63
C SER A 175 6.25 13.30 22.60
N GLU A 176 7.31 12.85 21.92
CA GLU A 176 8.01 13.63 20.89
C GLU A 176 7.06 13.91 19.71
N GLY A 177 6.21 12.95 19.37
CA GLY A 177 5.21 13.11 18.33
C GLY A 177 4.06 14.05 18.70
N GLU A 178 3.61 14.08 19.96
CA GLU A 178 2.64 15.08 20.43
C GLU A 178 3.19 16.50 20.34
N LEU A 179 4.47 16.69 20.70
CA LEU A 179 5.15 17.98 20.58
C LEU A 179 5.22 18.42 19.11
N LEU A 180 5.76 17.57 18.23
CA LEU A 180 5.91 17.91 16.82
C LEU A 180 4.55 18.10 16.11
N ALA A 181 3.52 17.34 16.48
CA ALA A 181 2.18 17.52 15.94
C ALA A 181 1.58 18.89 16.32
N LYS A 182 1.82 19.37 17.55
CA LYS A 182 1.39 20.70 18.01
C LYS A 182 2.13 21.82 17.28
N GLU A 183 3.43 21.66 17.05
CA GLU A 183 4.23 22.58 16.23
C GLU A 183 3.68 22.71 14.80
N HIS A 184 3.11 21.61 14.27
CA HIS A 184 2.42 21.58 12.98
C HIS A 184 0.94 22.00 13.06
N GLY A 185 0.52 22.66 14.14
CA GLY A 185 -0.82 23.26 14.29
C GLY A 185 -1.92 22.29 14.70
N ILE A 186 -1.60 21.08 15.17
CA ILE A 186 -2.59 20.14 15.72
C ILE A 186 -2.67 20.35 17.23
N GLU A 187 -3.63 21.16 17.69
CA GLU A 187 -3.79 21.54 19.10
C GLU A 187 -3.93 20.33 20.05
N ASN A 188 -4.74 19.35 19.64
CA ASN A 188 -5.03 18.14 20.42
C ASN A 188 -4.76 16.88 19.57
N PRO A 189 -3.48 16.47 19.42
CA PRO A 189 -3.13 15.28 18.65
C PRO A 189 -3.74 14.03 19.28
N ASN A 190 -4.45 13.21 18.49
CA ASN A 190 -4.82 11.89 18.94
C ASN A 190 -3.62 10.94 18.92
N GLN A 191 -3.74 9.77 19.55
CA GLN A 191 -2.65 8.78 19.63
C GLN A 191 -2.05 8.41 18.26
N LYS A 192 -2.88 8.28 17.22
CA LYS A 192 -2.39 7.97 15.87
C LYS A 192 -1.53 9.10 15.32
N GLN A 193 -1.94 10.35 15.53
CA GLN A 193 -1.15 11.51 15.13
C GLN A 193 0.15 11.57 15.92
N ALA A 194 0.10 11.39 17.25
CA ALA A 194 1.29 11.33 18.09
C ALA A 194 2.28 10.26 17.58
N VAL A 195 1.84 9.02 17.34
CA VAL A 195 2.72 7.97 16.82
C VAL A 195 3.31 8.32 15.45
N ASN A 196 2.49 8.82 14.52
CA ASN A 196 2.95 9.17 13.17
C ASN A 196 3.98 10.31 13.18
N TYR A 197 3.73 11.37 13.95
CA TYR A 197 4.66 12.49 14.11
C TYR A 197 5.91 12.08 14.91
N GLY A 198 5.78 11.15 15.86
CA GLY A 198 6.92 10.59 16.57
C GLY A 198 7.86 9.84 15.64
N PHE A 199 7.33 9.04 14.71
CA PHE A 199 8.17 8.38 13.70
C PHE A 199 8.82 9.38 12.76
N PHE A 200 8.10 10.45 12.40
CA PHE A 200 8.68 11.53 11.61
C PHE A 200 9.83 12.22 12.36
N ALA A 201 9.65 12.59 13.62
CA ALA A 201 10.70 13.15 14.47
C ALA A 201 11.94 12.23 14.54
N ALA A 202 11.71 10.94 14.81
CA ALA A 202 12.79 9.95 14.88
C ALA A 202 13.49 9.72 13.53
N ALA A 203 12.75 9.80 12.42
CA ALA A 203 13.32 9.67 11.09
C ALA A 203 14.13 10.90 10.68
N ASN A 204 13.74 12.08 11.15
CA ASN A 204 14.46 13.32 10.90
C ASN A 204 15.80 13.41 11.66
N ILE A 205 15.91 12.76 12.82
CA ILE A 205 17.16 12.68 13.59
C ILE A 205 18.25 11.88 12.87
N SER A 206 17.85 10.86 12.11
CA SER A 206 18.77 9.98 11.38
C SER A 206 18.18 9.60 10.02
N PRO A 207 18.16 10.54 9.05
CA PRO A 207 17.67 10.27 7.71
C PRO A 207 18.43 9.09 7.08
N LEU A 208 17.75 8.30 6.25
CA LEU A 208 18.35 7.16 5.54
C LEU A 208 18.57 7.52 4.07
N GLU A 209 19.76 7.96 3.71
CA GLU A 209 20.06 8.28 2.32
C GLU A 209 20.29 7.02 1.48
N ILE A 210 19.38 6.73 0.56
CA ILE A 210 19.57 5.70 -0.47
C ILE A 210 19.59 6.37 -1.84
N THR A 211 20.77 6.39 -2.46
CA THR A 211 20.97 7.04 -3.78
C THR A 211 20.87 6.07 -4.94
N LYS A 212 21.11 4.77 -4.72
CA LYS A 212 21.08 3.74 -5.76
C LYS A 212 19.65 3.25 -6.01
N SER A 213 19.26 3.16 -7.28
CA SER A 213 17.95 2.66 -7.73
C SER A 213 17.60 1.29 -7.14
N GLU A 214 18.56 0.38 -7.08
CA GLU A 214 18.36 -0.99 -6.57
C GLU A 214 18.07 -0.99 -5.07
N GLY A 215 18.68 -0.05 -4.33
CA GLY A 215 18.43 0.15 -2.91
C GLY A 215 17.03 0.71 -2.66
N ILE A 216 16.62 1.72 -3.42
CA ILE A 216 15.28 2.32 -3.32
C ILE A 216 14.20 1.29 -3.66
N GLU A 217 14.41 0.52 -4.73
CA GLU A 217 13.54 -0.60 -5.10
C GLU A 217 13.44 -1.62 -3.98
N SER A 218 14.58 -2.06 -3.43
CA SER A 218 14.61 -3.03 -2.33
C SER A 218 13.83 -2.52 -1.11
N LEU A 219 14.01 -1.24 -0.75
CA LEU A 219 13.31 -0.60 0.36
C LEU A 219 11.78 -0.59 0.14
N LEU A 220 11.34 -0.20 -1.05
CA LEU A 220 9.91 -0.16 -1.37
C LEU A 220 9.30 -1.55 -1.39
N ARG A 221 10.05 -2.54 -1.88
CA ARG A 221 9.62 -3.94 -1.87
C ARG A 221 9.40 -4.43 -0.45
N ILE A 222 10.35 -4.25 0.46
CA ILE A 222 10.18 -4.69 1.85
C ILE A 222 9.11 -3.88 2.60
N ALA A 223 8.85 -2.64 2.18
CA ALA A 223 7.76 -1.85 2.71
C ALA A 223 6.39 -2.31 2.20
N LEU A 224 6.28 -2.87 0.99
CA LEU A 224 5.02 -3.34 0.39
C LEU A 224 4.75 -4.83 0.63
N TYR A 225 5.79 -5.65 0.60
CA TYR A 225 5.74 -7.10 0.62
C TYR A 225 6.65 -7.68 1.70
N ASN A 226 6.16 -8.71 2.37
CA ASN A 226 6.97 -9.61 3.16
C ASN A 226 7.46 -10.77 2.29
N GLU A 227 8.76 -10.82 2.03
CA GLU A 227 9.42 -11.86 1.22
C GLU A 227 9.86 -13.10 2.04
N GLN A 228 9.68 -13.17 3.36
CA GLN A 228 10.20 -14.25 4.22
C GLN A 228 9.72 -15.66 3.87
N THR A 229 8.57 -15.78 3.20
CA THR A 229 7.98 -17.07 2.80
C THR A 229 8.24 -17.39 1.32
N THR A 230 9.11 -16.63 0.67
CA THR A 230 9.50 -16.83 -0.72
C THR A 230 10.77 -17.64 -0.81
N VAL A 231 10.91 -18.39 -1.90
CA VAL A 231 12.13 -19.12 -2.23
C VAL A 231 12.54 -18.64 -3.61
N ARG A 232 13.68 -17.95 -3.71
CA ARG A 232 14.21 -17.53 -5.02
C ARG A 232 14.60 -18.76 -5.82
N CYS A 233 14.37 -18.69 -7.12
CA CYS A 233 14.81 -19.69 -8.08
C CYS A 233 15.71 -19.04 -9.12
N ASP A 234 16.38 -19.84 -9.93
CA ASP A 234 17.14 -19.34 -11.06
C ASP A 234 16.24 -18.54 -12.03
N PRO A 235 16.79 -17.58 -12.79
CA PRO A 235 16.00 -16.71 -13.66
C PRO A 235 15.15 -17.46 -14.70
N GLU A 236 15.64 -18.58 -15.25
CA GLU A 236 14.92 -19.37 -16.26
C GLU A 236 13.70 -20.07 -15.65
N CYS A 237 13.87 -20.66 -14.47
CA CYS A 237 12.78 -21.23 -13.69
C CYS A 237 11.75 -20.17 -13.28
N GLN A 238 12.21 -18.99 -12.85
CA GLN A 238 11.31 -17.88 -12.53
C GLN A 238 10.48 -17.48 -13.75
N GLN A 239 11.11 -17.25 -14.90
CA GLN A 239 10.43 -16.89 -16.13
C GLN A 239 9.39 -17.96 -16.53
N TRP A 240 9.74 -19.24 -16.43
CA TRP A 240 8.81 -20.33 -16.70
C TRP A 240 7.59 -20.29 -15.77
N ILE A 241 7.81 -20.06 -14.46
CA ILE A 241 6.73 -19.92 -13.49
C ILE A 241 5.85 -18.71 -13.83
N GLU A 242 6.44 -17.56 -14.15
CA GLU A 242 5.72 -16.34 -14.55
C GLU A 242 4.79 -16.62 -15.75
N GLU A 243 5.29 -17.32 -16.78
CA GLU A 243 4.45 -17.71 -17.92
C GLU A 243 3.28 -18.61 -17.51
N ARG A 244 3.50 -19.57 -16.60
CA ARG A 244 2.42 -20.44 -16.10
C ARG A 244 1.39 -19.66 -15.31
N ILE A 245 1.82 -18.65 -14.54
CA ILE A 245 0.94 -17.73 -13.81
C ILE A 245 0.08 -16.95 -14.81
N LEU A 246 0.69 -16.30 -15.80
CA LEU A 246 -0.02 -15.51 -16.80
C LEU A 246 -1.00 -16.37 -17.62
N ALA A 247 -0.60 -17.58 -18.00
CA ALA A 247 -1.46 -18.53 -18.70
C ALA A 247 -2.65 -18.98 -17.84
N ALA A 248 -2.45 -19.19 -16.52
CA ALA A 248 -3.53 -19.52 -15.61
C ALA A 248 -4.51 -18.35 -15.46
N LEU A 249 -4.01 -17.13 -15.24
CA LEU A 249 -4.84 -15.92 -15.14
C LEU A 249 -5.70 -15.73 -16.39
N LYS A 250 -5.12 -15.93 -17.58
CA LYS A 250 -5.86 -15.85 -18.86
C LYS A 250 -7.08 -16.78 -18.91
N LYS A 251 -6.96 -18.00 -18.38
CA LYS A 251 -8.07 -18.97 -18.34
C LYS A 251 -9.21 -18.56 -17.42
N HIS A 252 -8.91 -17.79 -16.39
CA HIS A 252 -9.88 -17.35 -15.38
C HIS A 252 -10.43 -15.94 -15.63
N MET A 253 -10.04 -15.26 -16.71
CA MET A 253 -10.54 -13.91 -17.03
C MET A 253 -12.05 -13.85 -17.31
N GLY A 254 -12.67 -14.96 -17.67
CA GLY A 254 -14.13 -15.04 -17.89
C GLY A 254 -14.93 -15.44 -16.65
N ASP A 255 -14.27 -15.73 -15.52
CA ASP A 255 -14.96 -16.09 -14.29
C ASP A 255 -15.64 -14.88 -13.64
N SER A 256 -16.68 -15.15 -12.84
CA SER A 256 -17.24 -14.12 -11.96
C SER A 256 -16.17 -13.66 -10.96
N GLN A 257 -16.31 -12.41 -10.48
CA GLN A 257 -15.35 -11.83 -9.54
C GLN A 257 -15.18 -12.66 -8.27
N GLU A 258 -16.28 -13.20 -7.74
CA GLU A 258 -16.30 -14.05 -6.56
C GLU A 258 -15.56 -15.37 -6.80
N LYS A 259 -15.84 -16.04 -7.93
CA LYS A 259 -15.19 -17.30 -8.30
C LYS A 259 -13.69 -17.10 -8.48
N PHE A 260 -13.29 -16.04 -9.17
CA PHE A 260 -11.88 -15.69 -9.33
C PHE A 260 -11.19 -15.42 -7.99
N ASP A 261 -11.81 -14.63 -7.11
CA ASP A 261 -11.22 -14.27 -5.82
C ASP A 261 -11.07 -15.49 -4.89
N ASN A 262 -12.05 -16.38 -4.88
CA ASN A 262 -11.99 -17.65 -4.16
C ASN A 262 -10.84 -18.54 -4.66
N TRP A 263 -10.64 -18.60 -5.97
CA TRP A 263 -9.54 -19.35 -6.58
C TRP A 263 -8.15 -18.73 -6.31
N PHE A 264 -8.02 -17.40 -6.45
CA PHE A 264 -6.74 -16.70 -6.42
C PHE A 264 -6.24 -16.36 -5.01
N SER A 265 -7.13 -15.97 -4.09
CA SER A 265 -6.77 -15.44 -2.77
C SER A 265 -7.71 -15.83 -1.63
N GLY A 266 -8.74 -16.65 -1.88
CA GLY A 266 -9.72 -17.06 -0.88
C GLY A 266 -9.19 -18.07 0.14
N GLY A 267 -10.03 -18.46 1.09
CA GLY A 267 -9.69 -19.46 2.11
C GLY A 267 -9.34 -20.84 1.52
N ASN A 268 -9.91 -21.16 0.35
CA ASN A 268 -9.62 -22.38 -0.42
C ASN A 268 -8.72 -22.09 -1.63
N ASN A 269 -7.85 -21.08 -1.54
CA ASN A 269 -6.92 -20.71 -2.60
C ASN A 269 -6.15 -21.95 -3.08
N SER A 270 -6.34 -22.30 -4.35
CA SER A 270 -5.63 -23.40 -5.00
C SER A 270 -4.63 -22.91 -6.04
N PHE A 271 -4.56 -21.60 -6.31
CA PHE A 271 -3.70 -21.01 -7.33
C PHE A 271 -2.24 -21.42 -7.17
N LEU A 272 -1.64 -21.17 -6.00
CA LEU A 272 -0.22 -21.48 -5.76
C LEU A 272 0.05 -22.98 -5.90
N THR A 273 -0.78 -23.80 -5.26
CA THR A 273 -0.67 -25.27 -5.30
C THR A 273 -0.88 -25.83 -6.70
N GLN A 274 -1.76 -25.25 -7.52
CA GLN A 274 -1.97 -25.66 -8.90
C GLN A 274 -0.74 -25.40 -9.77
N ILE A 275 -0.07 -24.26 -9.58
CA ILE A 275 1.16 -23.95 -10.32
C ILE A 275 2.32 -24.79 -9.81
N SER A 276 2.49 -24.96 -8.49
CA SER A 276 3.60 -25.72 -7.91
C SER A 276 3.55 -27.22 -8.20
N LYS A 277 2.36 -27.78 -8.48
CA LYS A 277 2.20 -29.18 -8.92
C LYS A 277 2.51 -29.40 -10.40
N LYS A 278 2.75 -28.36 -11.20
CA LYS A 278 3.07 -28.53 -12.62
C LYS A 278 4.48 -29.09 -12.80
N LYS A 279 4.64 -29.96 -13.80
CA LYS A 279 5.96 -30.46 -14.23
C LYS A 279 6.77 -29.30 -14.81
N CYS A 280 7.84 -28.93 -14.13
CA CYS A 280 8.78 -27.89 -14.53
C CYS A 280 10.07 -28.54 -15.07
N PRO A 281 10.64 -28.05 -16.18
CA PRO A 281 11.90 -28.58 -16.71
C PRO A 281 13.10 -28.36 -15.78
N PHE A 282 13.01 -27.39 -14.86
CA PHE A 282 14.08 -27.03 -13.92
C PHE A 282 13.97 -27.74 -12.55
N GLY A 283 13.14 -28.78 -12.45
CA GLY A 283 12.99 -29.58 -11.24
C GLY A 283 11.67 -29.34 -10.50
N LYS A 284 11.61 -29.76 -9.23
CA LYS A 284 10.38 -29.74 -8.43
C LYS A 284 10.09 -28.32 -7.92
N LEU A 285 8.90 -27.81 -8.23
CA LEU A 285 8.43 -26.53 -7.71
C LEU A 285 7.83 -26.67 -6.32
N ASN A 286 7.88 -25.58 -5.55
CA ASN A 286 7.17 -25.43 -4.29
C ASN A 286 6.40 -24.10 -4.27
N ASP A 287 5.46 -23.96 -3.32
CA ASP A 287 4.61 -22.77 -3.21
C ASP A 287 5.41 -21.48 -2.93
N GLY A 288 6.57 -21.59 -2.28
CA GLY A 288 7.47 -20.45 -2.01
C GLY A 288 8.09 -19.89 -3.29
N MET A 289 8.46 -20.75 -4.25
CA MET A 289 8.96 -20.34 -5.57
C MET A 289 7.88 -19.64 -6.39
N VAL A 290 6.67 -20.23 -6.43
CA VAL A 290 5.53 -19.62 -7.13
C VAL A 290 5.16 -18.27 -6.52
N ARG A 291 5.18 -18.18 -5.19
CA ARG A 291 4.93 -16.93 -4.45
C ARG A 291 5.99 -15.88 -4.74
N SER A 292 7.27 -16.26 -4.84
CA SER A 292 8.35 -15.37 -5.26
C SER A 292 8.04 -14.77 -6.64
N ALA A 293 7.83 -15.62 -7.66
CA ALA A 293 7.51 -15.17 -9.01
C ALA A 293 6.22 -14.30 -9.07
N LEU A 294 5.23 -14.60 -8.23
CA LEU A 294 4.01 -13.78 -8.17
C LEU A 294 4.27 -12.38 -7.58
N ILE A 295 5.15 -12.26 -6.58
CA ILE A 295 5.56 -10.96 -6.03
C ILE A 295 6.38 -10.19 -7.06
N GLU A 296 7.26 -10.86 -7.82
CA GLU A 296 8.02 -10.26 -8.92
C GLU A 296 7.08 -9.69 -10.00
N LEU A 297 6.06 -10.45 -10.39
CA LEU A 297 4.99 -9.96 -11.28
C LEU A 297 4.18 -8.83 -10.66
N GLY A 298 3.90 -8.89 -9.35
CA GLY A 298 3.27 -7.81 -8.61
C GLY A 298 4.07 -6.51 -8.66
N TRP A 299 5.38 -6.60 -8.46
CA TRP A 299 6.30 -5.47 -8.56
C TRP A 299 6.35 -4.89 -9.97
N LYS A 300 6.48 -5.75 -11.00
CA LYS A 300 6.36 -5.34 -12.41
C LYS A 300 5.03 -4.61 -12.65
N ALA A 301 3.93 -5.08 -12.07
CA ALA A 301 2.63 -4.46 -12.21
C ALA A 301 2.57 -3.03 -11.65
N TYR A 302 3.27 -2.71 -10.55
CA TYR A 302 3.36 -1.32 -10.05
C TYR A 302 3.96 -0.38 -11.11
N ARG A 303 4.98 -0.83 -11.87
CA ARG A 303 5.59 -0.03 -12.96
C ARG A 303 4.59 0.26 -14.08
N TYR A 304 3.83 -0.75 -14.51
CA TYR A 304 2.79 -0.58 -15.53
C TYR A 304 1.70 0.41 -15.09
N VAL A 305 1.18 0.25 -13.87
CA VAL A 305 0.15 1.14 -13.32
C VAL A 305 0.70 2.55 -13.09
N GLY A 306 1.93 2.66 -12.58
CA GLY A 306 2.62 3.94 -12.39
C GLY A 306 2.83 4.70 -13.69
N ASN A 307 3.15 3.99 -14.78
CA ASN A 307 3.24 4.58 -16.12
C ASN A 307 1.90 5.17 -16.58
N CYS A 308 0.79 4.44 -16.40
CA CYS A 308 -0.55 4.94 -16.75
C CYS A 308 -0.92 6.18 -15.92
N ILE A 309 -0.74 6.11 -14.59
CA ILE A 309 -1.02 7.24 -13.68
C ILE A 309 -0.21 8.47 -14.10
N HIS A 310 1.11 8.33 -14.26
CA HIS A 310 1.98 9.43 -14.65
C HIS A 310 1.56 10.05 -15.98
N THR A 311 1.29 9.21 -16.98
CA THR A 311 0.93 9.65 -18.33
C THR A 311 -0.39 10.43 -18.32
N GLN A 312 -1.41 9.91 -17.63
CA GLN A 312 -2.70 10.60 -17.54
C GLN A 312 -2.61 11.88 -16.71
N MET A 313 -1.85 11.88 -15.62
CA MET A 313 -1.74 13.06 -14.76
C MET A 313 -0.86 14.15 -15.36
N ARG A 314 0.13 13.82 -16.20
CA ARG A 314 0.80 14.80 -17.07
C ARG A 314 -0.17 15.43 -18.06
N CYS A 315 -1.05 14.63 -18.68
CA CYS A 315 -2.09 15.15 -19.57
C CYS A 315 -3.09 16.05 -18.83
N PHE A 316 -3.50 15.68 -17.61
CA PHE A 316 -4.33 16.51 -16.74
C PHE A 316 -3.66 17.85 -16.43
N GLN A 317 -2.39 17.82 -15.99
CA GLN A 317 -1.59 19.01 -15.66
C GLN A 317 -1.50 19.97 -16.85
N ASN A 318 -1.18 19.44 -18.04
CA ASN A 318 -1.02 20.23 -19.26
C ASN A 318 -2.36 20.78 -19.80
N ALA A 319 -3.48 20.15 -19.45
CA ALA A 319 -4.81 20.56 -19.86
C ALA A 319 -5.46 21.58 -18.90
N LEU A 320 -4.78 21.96 -17.81
CA LEU A 320 -5.29 22.96 -16.87
C LEU A 320 -5.41 24.34 -17.55
N PRO A 321 -6.54 25.07 -17.38
CA PRO A 321 -6.71 26.39 -17.98
C PRO A 321 -5.69 27.43 -17.52
N SER A 322 -5.23 27.30 -16.28
CA SER A 322 -4.15 28.10 -15.68
C SER A 322 -3.04 27.14 -15.23
N PRO A 323 -1.81 27.29 -15.73
CA PRO A 323 -0.66 26.46 -15.33
C PRO A 323 -0.46 26.45 -13.82
N LEU A 324 0.12 25.36 -13.30
CA LEU A 324 0.50 25.28 -11.89
C LEU A 324 1.66 26.25 -11.61
N ASN A 325 1.61 26.97 -10.49
CA ASN A 325 2.79 27.66 -9.98
C ASN A 325 3.81 26.65 -9.40
N ALA A 326 5.00 27.11 -9.01
CA ALA A 326 6.07 26.23 -8.52
C ALA A 326 5.65 25.37 -7.32
N SER A 327 4.97 25.97 -6.33
CA SER A 327 4.48 25.24 -5.16
C SER A 327 3.41 24.23 -5.55
N GLU A 328 2.39 24.64 -6.31
CA GLU A 328 1.33 23.75 -6.81
C GLU A 328 1.89 22.58 -7.62
N GLN A 329 2.92 22.84 -8.44
CA GLN A 329 3.62 21.84 -9.21
C GLN A 329 4.35 20.85 -8.30
N LYS A 330 5.15 21.31 -7.32
CA LYS A 330 5.85 20.44 -6.35
C LYS A 330 4.86 19.45 -5.69
N ILE A 331 3.70 19.95 -5.25
CA ILE A 331 2.64 19.13 -4.62
C ILE A 331 2.03 18.12 -5.60
N PHE A 332 1.64 18.61 -6.77
CA PHE A 332 0.99 17.79 -7.78
C PHE A 332 1.91 16.66 -8.25
N GLU A 333 3.16 16.99 -8.52
CA GLU A 333 4.16 16.03 -8.98
C GLU A 333 4.48 15.00 -7.90
N MET A 334 4.65 15.43 -6.63
CA MET A 334 4.87 14.52 -5.50
C MET A 334 3.77 13.47 -5.37
N VAL A 335 2.50 13.86 -5.52
CA VAL A 335 1.36 12.94 -5.33
C VAL A 335 1.13 12.05 -6.55
N TYR A 336 1.12 12.65 -7.74
CA TYR A 336 0.56 12.03 -8.94
C TYR A 336 1.59 11.60 -9.97
N LEU A 337 2.81 12.11 -9.92
CA LEU A 337 3.85 11.78 -10.90
C LEU A 337 4.96 10.94 -10.26
N LYS A 338 5.70 10.24 -11.11
CA LYS A 338 6.82 9.41 -10.70
C LYS A 338 7.89 10.22 -10.00
N GLN A 339 8.42 9.64 -8.93
CA GLN A 339 9.50 10.20 -8.14
C GLN A 339 10.66 9.22 -8.11
N ASN A 340 11.87 9.67 -8.45
CA ASN A 340 13.06 8.82 -8.50
C ASN A 340 13.36 8.22 -7.11
N TYR A 341 13.18 9.00 -6.05
CA TYR A 341 13.35 8.56 -4.67
C TYR A 341 12.27 7.55 -4.20
N LEU A 342 11.24 7.31 -5.02
CA LEU A 342 10.23 6.26 -4.84
C LEU A 342 10.31 5.19 -5.95
N GLY A 343 11.48 4.96 -6.54
CA GLY A 343 11.68 3.92 -7.53
C GLY A 343 10.83 4.14 -8.79
N ASP A 344 10.71 5.40 -9.20
CA ASP A 344 9.87 5.85 -10.32
C ASP A 344 8.37 5.55 -10.14
N PHE A 345 7.88 5.55 -8.91
CA PHE A 345 6.46 5.46 -8.61
C PHE A 345 5.88 6.81 -8.17
N PRO A 346 4.62 7.10 -8.56
CA PRO A 346 3.87 8.15 -7.91
C PRO A 346 3.49 7.71 -6.49
N LEU A 347 3.53 8.66 -5.56
CA LEU A 347 3.20 8.39 -4.17
C LEU A 347 1.79 7.79 -3.99
N LEU A 348 0.86 8.12 -4.88
CA LEU A 348 -0.47 7.51 -4.93
C LEU A 348 -0.44 5.96 -4.93
N LEU A 349 0.57 5.33 -5.52
CA LEU A 349 0.71 3.86 -5.48
C LEU A 349 1.09 3.32 -4.10
N LEU A 350 1.70 4.16 -3.26
CA LEU A 350 2.05 3.87 -1.88
C LEU A 350 0.98 4.36 -0.90
N LYS A 351 -0.28 4.50 -1.34
CA LYS A 351 -1.37 5.03 -0.51
C LYS A 351 -1.54 4.36 0.85
N GLU A 352 -1.18 3.08 0.96
CA GLU A 352 -1.27 2.29 2.19
C GLU A 352 -0.13 2.59 3.17
N ARG A 353 0.88 3.35 2.75
CA ARG A 353 1.94 3.90 3.59
C ARG A 353 1.73 5.38 3.90
N LEU A 354 0.76 6.03 3.25
CA LEU A 354 0.45 7.45 3.51
C LEU A 354 0.24 7.77 4.99
N PRO A 355 -0.39 6.95 5.85
CA PRO A 355 -0.49 7.28 7.27
C PRO A 355 0.86 7.63 7.90
N LEU A 356 1.92 6.90 7.55
CA LEU A 356 3.27 7.13 8.05
C LEU A 356 3.96 8.30 7.32
N LEU A 357 3.69 8.46 6.02
CA LEU A 357 4.31 9.50 5.19
C LEU A 357 3.60 10.86 5.27
N THR A 358 2.42 10.94 5.90
CA THR A 358 1.60 12.17 5.91
C THR A 358 2.32 13.33 6.58
N ALA A 359 3.00 13.09 7.70
CA ALA A 359 3.67 14.14 8.46
C ALA A 359 4.77 14.86 7.66
N PRO A 360 5.82 14.17 7.14
CA PRO A 360 6.86 14.84 6.35
C PRO A 360 6.31 15.48 5.07
N MET A 361 5.27 14.89 4.46
CA MET A 361 4.61 15.55 3.34
C MET A 361 3.99 16.88 3.76
N LEU A 362 3.21 16.91 4.85
CA LEU A 362 2.58 18.13 5.33
C LEU A 362 3.61 19.21 5.71
N SER A 363 4.79 18.83 6.20
CA SER A 363 5.90 19.76 6.47
C SER A 363 6.38 20.43 5.18
N VAL A 364 6.67 19.63 4.14
CA VAL A 364 7.02 20.16 2.81
C VAL A 364 5.88 21.03 2.23
N LEU A 365 4.62 20.65 2.44
CA LEU A 365 3.46 21.43 2.01
C LEU A 365 3.33 22.77 2.75
N SER A 366 3.88 22.86 3.96
CA SER A 366 3.85 24.07 4.79
C SER A 366 5.07 24.97 4.56
N GLY A 367 5.96 24.60 3.65
CA GLY A 367 7.20 25.33 3.37
C GLY A 367 8.32 25.07 4.39
N ASP A 368 8.16 24.04 5.22
CA ASP A 368 9.24 23.55 6.06
C ASP A 368 10.15 22.67 5.20
N ASP A 369 11.25 23.26 4.73
CA ASP A 369 12.26 22.61 3.91
C ASP A 369 13.57 22.39 4.72
N ASP A 370 13.57 22.58 6.05
CA ASP A 370 14.76 22.44 6.92
C ASP A 370 15.00 20.98 7.36
N PHE A 371 14.79 20.04 6.44
CA PHE A 371 15.11 18.64 6.68
C PHE A 371 15.40 17.87 5.40
N ASP A 372 16.12 16.75 5.54
CA ASP A 372 16.28 15.79 4.45
C ASP A 372 14.96 15.01 4.25
N PHE A 373 14.10 15.56 3.40
CA PHE A 373 12.82 14.94 3.05
C PHE A 373 12.99 13.54 2.47
N ILE A 374 13.98 13.33 1.59
CA ILE A 374 14.14 12.05 0.90
C ILE A 374 14.62 10.99 1.89
N GLY A 375 15.69 11.27 2.64
CA GLY A 375 16.21 10.33 3.62
C GLY A 375 15.21 10.07 4.75
N THR A 376 14.40 11.05 5.12
CA THR A 376 13.30 10.87 6.08
C THR A 376 12.24 9.90 5.54
N ILE A 377 11.79 10.06 4.30
CA ILE A 377 10.82 9.15 3.67
C ILE A 377 11.41 7.73 3.60
N HIS A 378 12.68 7.59 3.24
CA HIS A 378 13.35 6.29 3.19
C HIS A 378 13.43 5.64 4.57
N ARG A 379 13.79 6.41 5.61
CA ARG A 379 13.85 5.92 6.99
C ARG A 379 12.48 5.48 7.51
N LEU A 380 11.42 6.23 7.19
CA LEU A 380 10.05 5.84 7.55
C LEU A 380 9.63 4.53 6.90
N LEU A 381 9.92 4.34 5.61
CA LEU A 381 9.65 3.07 4.92
C LEU A 381 10.45 1.90 5.52
N TYR A 382 11.68 2.17 5.95
CA TYR A 382 12.52 1.19 6.64
C TYR A 382 11.90 0.81 8.00
N TYR A 383 11.58 1.80 8.85
CA TYR A 383 10.91 1.57 10.13
C TYR A 383 9.64 0.74 9.96
N TYR A 384 8.81 1.06 8.97
CA TYR A 384 7.62 0.28 8.65
C TYR A 384 7.95 -1.19 8.37
N SER A 385 8.91 -1.45 7.48
CA SER A 385 9.29 -2.80 7.07
C SER A 385 9.82 -3.62 8.24
N TYR A 386 10.62 -3.00 9.11
CA TYR A 386 11.15 -3.63 10.33
C TYR A 386 10.01 -4.02 11.28
N MET A 387 9.13 -3.07 11.59
CA MET A 387 8.01 -3.29 12.51
C MET A 387 7.04 -4.37 12.00
N ASP A 388 6.74 -4.41 10.70
CA ASP A 388 5.88 -5.45 10.10
C ASP A 388 6.52 -6.83 10.20
N ASN A 389 7.82 -6.93 9.98
CA ASN A 389 8.56 -8.17 10.15
C ASN A 389 8.51 -8.67 11.61
N VAL A 390 8.96 -7.84 12.55
CA VAL A 390 9.00 -8.19 13.99
C VAL A 390 7.60 -8.58 14.49
N ARG A 391 6.56 -7.86 14.06
CA ARG A 391 5.18 -8.17 14.45
C ARG A 391 4.71 -9.53 13.93
N ARG A 392 5.00 -9.85 12.66
CA ARG A 392 4.60 -11.13 12.07
C ARG A 392 5.34 -12.31 12.67
N GLU A 393 6.61 -12.15 13.03
CA GLU A 393 7.36 -13.17 13.77
C GLU A 393 6.72 -13.44 15.13
N ALA A 394 6.35 -12.38 15.86
CA ALA A 394 5.63 -12.51 17.12
C ALA A 394 4.27 -13.21 16.94
N ASP A 395 3.47 -12.79 15.95
CA ASP A 395 2.17 -13.40 15.66
C ASP A 395 2.33 -14.91 15.31
N ARG A 396 3.36 -15.28 14.56
CA ARG A 396 3.69 -16.70 14.23
C ARG A 396 4.04 -17.50 15.48
N ARG A 397 4.87 -16.97 16.38
CA ARG A 397 5.21 -17.63 17.65
C ARG A 397 3.96 -17.84 18.51
N ILE A 398 3.13 -16.80 18.67
CA ILE A 398 1.86 -16.88 19.41
C ILE A 398 0.95 -17.96 18.81
N GLN A 399 0.83 -18.01 17.48
CA GLN A 399 0.02 -19.03 16.80
C GLN A 399 0.58 -20.44 16.99
N ALA A 400 1.90 -20.62 16.95
CA ALA A 400 2.56 -21.90 17.20
C ALA A 400 2.32 -22.38 18.63
N SER A 401 2.48 -21.50 19.63
CA SER A 401 2.22 -21.81 21.04
C SER A 401 0.77 -22.21 21.30
N ARG A 402 -0.21 -21.58 20.63
CA ARG A 402 -1.63 -21.95 20.73
C ARG A 402 -1.89 -23.36 20.23
N LYS A 403 -1.32 -23.74 19.08
CA LYS A 403 -1.47 -25.10 18.52
C LYS A 403 -0.88 -26.17 19.43
N VAL A 404 0.25 -25.89 20.08
CA VAL A 404 0.86 -26.81 21.06
C VAL A 404 -0.03 -26.94 22.30
N GLY A 405 -0.57 -25.83 22.82
CA GLY A 405 -1.49 -25.84 23.97
C GLY A 405 -2.81 -26.59 23.70
N GLU A 406 -3.39 -26.43 22.51
CA GLU A 406 -4.58 -27.19 22.09
C GLU A 406 -4.26 -28.68 21.96
N GLY A 407 -3.09 -29.05 21.42
CA GLY A 407 -2.63 -30.44 21.36
C GLY A 407 -2.49 -31.08 22.75
N ASN A 408 -1.90 -30.36 23.70
CA ASN A 408 -1.73 -30.86 25.08
C ASN A 408 -3.05 -30.97 25.84
N ASN A 409 -3.99 -30.04 25.64
CA ASN A 409 -5.33 -30.14 26.24
C ASN A 409 -6.12 -31.33 25.69
N VAL A 410 -5.97 -31.67 24.41
CA VAL A 410 -6.60 -32.88 23.84
C VAL A 410 -5.97 -34.14 24.42
N VAL A 411 -4.65 -34.19 24.59
CA VAL A 411 -3.96 -35.35 25.22
C VAL A 411 -4.31 -35.49 26.70
N GLU A 412 -4.40 -34.40 27.47
CA GLU A 412 -4.85 -34.44 28.88
C GLU A 412 -6.32 -34.85 29.01
N THR A 413 -7.18 -34.43 28.09
CA THR A 413 -8.61 -34.81 28.09
C THR A 413 -8.78 -36.29 27.73
N VAL A 414 -7.98 -36.81 26.80
CA VAL A 414 -7.94 -38.25 26.45
C VAL A 414 -7.36 -39.06 27.61
N ALA A 415 -6.30 -38.59 28.27
CA ALA A 415 -5.72 -39.25 29.45
C ALA A 415 -6.71 -39.30 30.63
N ARG A 416 -7.44 -38.20 30.92
CA ARG A 416 -8.47 -38.16 31.97
C ARG A 416 -9.67 -39.06 31.67
N ASN A 417 -10.05 -39.23 30.40
CA ASN A 417 -11.13 -40.13 30.02
C ASN A 417 -10.68 -41.60 29.96
N GLY A 418 -9.40 -41.88 29.68
CA GLY A 418 -8.83 -43.22 29.72
C GLY A 418 -8.76 -43.82 31.13
N THR A 419 -8.51 -43.02 32.17
CA THR A 419 -8.45 -43.51 33.56
C THR A 419 -9.83 -43.79 34.16
N ARG A 420 -10.92 -43.30 33.56
CA ARG A 420 -12.29 -43.49 34.06
C ARG A 420 -12.94 -44.78 33.57
N GLY A 421 -12.35 -45.46 32.58
CA GLY A 421 -12.84 -46.73 32.02
C GLY A 421 -12.34 -48.00 32.73
N GLN A 422 -11.48 -47.88 33.74
CA GLN A 422 -10.79 -49.03 34.37
C GLN A 422 -11.20 -49.31 35.84
N LEU A 423 -12.27 -48.67 36.32
CA LEU A 423 -12.80 -48.84 37.69
C LEU A 423 -14.22 -49.44 37.76
N MET A 424 -14.70 -50.09 36.70
CA MET A 424 -15.98 -50.81 36.71
C MET A 424 -15.90 -52.17 36.00
N VAL A 425 -15.03 -53.07 36.49
CA VAL A 425 -15.21 -54.52 36.29
C VAL A 425 -14.68 -55.20 37.55
N ASP A 426 -15.56 -55.42 38.52
CA ASP A 426 -15.61 -56.66 39.31
C ASP A 426 -16.60 -56.49 40.46
N SER A 427 -17.82 -57.00 40.25
CA SER A 427 -18.61 -57.68 41.28
C SER A 427 -19.94 -58.16 40.70
N ARG A 428 -20.03 -59.46 40.44
CA ARG A 428 -21.23 -60.33 40.49
C ARG A 428 -20.72 -61.76 40.30
N HIS A 429 -20.41 -62.50 41.37
CA HIS A 429 -21.32 -63.33 42.18
C HIS A 429 -22.04 -64.40 41.36
N ASP A 430 -21.42 -65.58 41.38
CA ASP A 430 -22.05 -66.88 41.18
C ASP A 430 -23.04 -67.15 42.32
N VAL A 431 -24.20 -67.70 41.95
CA VAL A 431 -25.13 -68.41 42.82
C VAL A 431 -25.28 -69.81 42.24
N ASP A 432 -24.92 -70.80 43.03
CA ASP A 432 -25.80 -71.94 43.33
C ASP A 432 -26.40 -71.72 44.73
#